data_AF-A0A7D6EYS1-F1
#
_entry.id   AF-A0A7D6EYS1-F1
#
_cell.length_a   1.000
_cell.length_b   1.000
_cell.length_c   1.000
_cell.angle_alpha   90.00
_cell.angle_beta   90.00
_cell.angle_gamma   90.00
#
_symmetry.space_group_name_H-M   'P 1'
#
loop_
_entity.id
_entity.type
_entity.pdbx_description
1 polymer ?
#
loop_
_entity_poly.entity_id
_entity_poly.type
_entity_poly.pdbx_seq_one_letter_code
_entity_poly.pdbx_strand_id
1 'polypeptide(L)'
;CTNFDDWYLRLVTDIPESTTANHGNEVVSYESPNPIAGIHRIAFVLFRQSVRQTIYAPGWRQNFCTRDLTQLYNLGPPVAATYFNCQRENGCGGRRYVASGWT
;
A
#
# COMPACT_ATOMS: atom_id res chain seq x y z
N CYS A 1 -9.68 9.90 -0.41
CA CYS A 1 -8.74 10.91 0.09
C CYS A 1 -9.42 11.67 1.22
N THR A 2 -9.51 11.07 2.40
CA THR A 2 -10.09 11.72 3.59
C THR A 2 -9.25 11.48 4.85
N ASN A 3 -8.10 10.80 4.74
CA ASN A 3 -7.20 10.58 5.84
C ASN A 3 -5.77 10.96 5.43
N PHE A 4 -5.09 11.67 6.33
CA PHE A 4 -3.71 12.13 6.19
C PHE A 4 -2.67 10.97 6.24
N ASP A 5 -3.13 9.72 6.31
CA ASP A 5 -2.32 8.50 6.45
C ASP A 5 -2.32 7.62 5.19
N ASP A 6 -2.83 8.11 4.05
CA ASP A 6 -2.74 7.38 2.78
C ASP A 6 -1.29 7.46 2.25
N TRP A 7 -0.44 6.54 2.72
CA TRP A 7 0.91 6.25 2.23
C TRP A 7 0.86 5.09 1.25
N TYR A 8 1.35 5.29 0.02
CA TYR A 8 1.45 4.18 -0.93
C TYR A 8 2.83 3.51 -0.82
N LEU A 9 2.81 2.19 -0.65
CA LEU A 9 4.01 1.40 -0.35
C LEU A 9 4.76 0.99 -1.61
N ARG A 10 4.04 0.71 -2.69
CA ARG A 10 4.60 0.20 -3.95
C ARG A 10 3.66 0.50 -5.10
N LEU A 11 4.21 0.83 -6.27
CA LEU A 11 3.45 0.97 -7.51
C LEU A 11 4.17 0.22 -8.63
N VAL A 12 3.49 -0.77 -9.22
CA VAL A 12 3.99 -1.55 -10.35
C VAL A 12 2.98 -1.44 -11.48
N THR A 13 3.46 -1.21 -12.69
CA THR A 13 2.64 -1.05 -13.90
C THR A 13 3.11 -1.98 -15.00
N ASP A 14 2.37 -2.10 -16.10
CA ASP A 14 2.75 -2.92 -17.25
C ASP A 14 3.02 -4.39 -16.89
N ILE A 15 2.28 -4.96 -15.93
CA ILE A 15 2.38 -6.38 -15.59
C ILE A 15 1.75 -7.19 -16.73
N PRO A 16 2.50 -8.06 -17.44
CA PRO A 16 1.92 -8.94 -18.44
C PRO A 16 0.81 -9.83 -17.86
N GLU A 17 -0.25 -10.06 -18.62
CA GLU A 17 -1.31 -11.01 -18.26
C GLU A 17 -0.67 -12.38 -17.92
N SER A 18 -1.07 -12.97 -16.80
CA SER A 18 -0.52 -14.20 -16.19
C SER A 18 0.89 -14.15 -15.59
N THR A 19 1.48 -12.97 -15.36
CA THR A 19 2.79 -12.86 -14.69
C THR A 19 2.74 -12.22 -13.31
N THR A 20 3.79 -12.43 -12.52
CA THR A 20 3.97 -11.79 -11.21
C THR A 20 4.42 -10.34 -11.37
N ALA A 21 4.14 -9.50 -10.37
CA ALA A 21 4.58 -8.10 -10.28
C ALA A 21 6.10 -7.87 -10.47
N ASN A 22 6.93 -8.93 -10.47
CA ASN A 22 8.35 -8.85 -10.80
C ASN A 22 8.64 -8.60 -12.29
N HIS A 23 7.68 -8.88 -13.17
CA HIS A 23 7.81 -8.68 -14.62
C HIS A 23 7.17 -7.35 -15.09
N GLY A 24 6.56 -6.61 -14.16
CA GLY A 24 6.06 -5.27 -14.42
C GLY A 24 7.15 -4.22 -14.24
N ASN A 25 6.85 -3.00 -14.68
CA ASN A 25 7.66 -1.82 -14.43
C ASN A 25 7.38 -1.30 -13.01
N GLU A 26 8.36 -1.40 -12.11
CA GLU A 26 8.26 -0.83 -10.78
C GLU A 26 8.49 0.69 -10.85
N VAL A 27 7.40 1.44 -10.82
CA VAL A 27 7.42 2.90 -10.86
C VAL A 27 7.80 3.45 -9.50
N VAL A 28 7.40 2.76 -8.43
CA VAL A 28 7.78 3.12 -7.06
C VAL A 28 8.16 1.88 -6.27
N SER A 29 9.41 1.90 -5.79
CA SER A 29 10.02 0.87 -4.96
C SER A 29 9.22 0.62 -3.69
N TYR A 30 9.09 -0.67 -3.35
CA TYR A 30 8.50 -1.12 -2.09
C TYR A 30 9.16 -0.45 -0.89
N GLU A 31 8.33 0.19 -0.06
CA GLU A 31 8.74 0.72 1.23
C GLU A 31 8.01 -0.02 2.33
N SER A 32 8.73 -0.39 3.39
CA SER A 32 8.16 -1.13 4.50
C SER A 32 7.18 -0.24 5.30
N PRO A 33 5.96 -0.71 5.58
CA PRO A 33 5.01 0.03 6.41
C PRO A 33 5.59 0.14 7.83
N ASN A 34 5.79 1.36 8.32
CA ASN A 34 6.23 1.60 9.70
C ASN A 34 5.12 2.27 10.51
N PRO A 35 4.09 1.52 10.95
CA PRO A 35 2.97 2.08 11.68
C PRO A 35 3.44 2.56 13.07
N ILE A 36 3.37 3.88 13.29
CA ILE A 36 3.80 4.52 14.54
C ILE A 36 2.80 4.22 15.68
N ALA A 37 1.50 4.17 15.36
CA ALA A 37 0.42 3.84 16.29
C ALA A 37 -0.82 3.33 15.55
N GLY A 38 -1.61 2.47 16.20
CA GLY A 38 -2.90 1.98 15.69
C GLY A 38 -2.81 0.78 14.73
N ILE A 39 -3.97 0.38 14.21
CA ILE A 39 -4.12 -0.67 13.20
C ILE A 39 -4.18 0.01 11.83
N HIS A 40 -3.16 -0.21 11.01
CA HIS A 40 -3.04 0.31 9.66
C HIS A 40 -3.59 -0.69 8.66
N ARG A 41 -4.41 -0.24 7.72
CA ARG A 41 -4.94 -1.10 6.65
C ARG A 41 -4.05 -0.94 5.43
N ILE A 42 -3.43 -2.01 5.00
CA ILE A 42 -2.65 -2.03 3.77
C ILE A 42 -3.48 -2.72 2.70
N ALA A 43 -3.85 -1.97 1.67
CA ALA A 43 -4.63 -2.47 0.56
C ALA A 43 -3.76 -2.66 -0.69
N PHE A 44 -3.86 -3.84 -1.29
CA PHE A 44 -3.40 -4.11 -2.64
C PHE A 44 -4.58 -4.01 -3.60
N VAL A 45 -4.48 -3.14 -4.58
CA VAL A 45 -5.52 -2.93 -5.59
C VAL A 45 -4.94 -3.17 -6.96
N LEU A 46 -5.58 -4.04 -7.74
CA LEU A 46 -5.20 -4.40 -9.09
C LEU A 46 -6.17 -3.77 -10.08
N PHE A 47 -5.62 -3.03 -11.04
CA PHE A 47 -6.37 -2.43 -12.14
C PHE A 47 -5.95 -3.05 -13.46
N ARG A 48 -6.89 -3.16 -14.40
CA ARG A 48 -6.60 -3.61 -15.76
C ARG A 48 -6.31 -2.40 -16.64
N GLN A 49 -5.09 -2.32 -17.14
CA GLN A 49 -4.73 -1.34 -18.16
C GLN A 49 -5.29 -1.79 -19.50
N SER A 50 -6.16 -0.99 -20.11
CA SER A 50 -6.68 -1.27 -21.47
C SER A 50 -5.61 -1.07 -22.55
N VAL A 51 -4.65 -0.19 -22.29
CA VAL A 51 -3.52 0.12 -23.17
C VAL A 51 -2.26 0.23 -22.32
N ARG A 52 -1.13 -0.26 -22.83
CA ARG A 52 0.18 -0.09 -22.19
C ARG A 52 0.53 1.39 -22.20
N GLN A 53 0.63 1.99 -21.02
CA GLN A 53 0.87 3.43 -20.87
C GLN A 53 1.82 3.69 -19.71
N THR A 54 2.71 4.66 -19.90
CA THR A 54 3.67 5.07 -18.88
C THR A 54 2.95 5.82 -17.77
N ILE A 55 2.78 5.14 -16.63
CA ILE A 55 2.30 5.76 -15.40
C ILE A 55 3.51 6.29 -14.65
N TYR A 56 3.44 7.56 -14.24
CA TYR A 56 4.52 8.19 -13.48
C TYR A 56 4.22 8.13 -11.99
N ALA A 57 5.26 7.95 -11.19
CA ALA A 57 5.16 8.08 -9.76
C ALA A 57 4.75 9.51 -9.41
N PRO A 58 3.75 9.72 -8.53
CA PRO A 58 3.57 11.02 -7.93
C PRO A 58 4.83 11.37 -7.13
N GLY A 59 5.34 12.59 -7.30
CA GLY A 59 6.59 13.06 -6.65
C GLY A 59 6.53 13.13 -5.12
N TRP A 60 5.34 12.95 -4.54
CA TRP A 60 5.06 12.90 -3.11
C TRP A 60 4.36 11.58 -2.74
N ARG A 61 4.82 10.95 -1.66
CA ARG A 61 4.30 9.65 -1.15
C ARG A 61 3.03 9.78 -0.29
N GLN A 62 2.90 10.91 0.38
CA GLN A 62 1.79 11.23 1.27
C GLN A 62 0.57 11.78 0.52
N ASN A 63 -0.64 11.57 1.06
CA ASN A 63 -1.92 11.99 0.50
C ASN A 63 -2.22 11.38 -0.88
N PHE A 64 -1.72 10.17 -1.13
CA PHE A 64 -1.96 9.53 -2.41
C PHE A 64 -3.39 9.01 -2.51
N CYS A 65 -4.15 9.55 -3.46
CA CYS A 65 -5.50 9.07 -3.73
C CYS A 65 -5.52 8.12 -4.93
N THR A 66 -5.75 6.83 -4.67
CA THR A 66 -5.85 5.81 -5.72
C THR A 66 -6.97 6.15 -6.72
N ARG A 67 -8.07 6.77 -6.26
CA ARG A 67 -9.19 7.17 -7.11
C ARG A 67 -8.77 8.21 -8.16
N ASP A 68 -7.98 9.19 -7.76
CA ASP A 68 -7.50 10.23 -8.68
C ASP A 68 -6.55 9.63 -9.73
N LEU A 69 -5.70 8.67 -9.33
CA LEU A 69 -4.85 7.93 -10.26
C LEU A 69 -5.70 7.15 -11.28
N THR A 70 -6.74 6.44 -10.84
CA THR A 70 -7.60 5.66 -11.75
C THR A 70 -8.34 6.53 -12.75
N GLN A 71 -8.73 7.75 -12.33
CA GLN A 71 -9.40 8.72 -13.18
C GLN A 71 -8.42 9.42 -14.13
N LEU A 72 -7.20 9.70 -13.69
CA LEU A 72 -6.16 10.32 -14.52
C LEU A 72 -5.70 9.39 -15.66
N TYR A 73 -5.56 8.10 -15.37
CA TYR A 73 -5.07 7.11 -16.32
C TYR A 73 -6.17 6.25 -16.95
N ASN A 74 -7.46 6.61 -16.75
CA ASN A 74 -8.62 5.88 -17.25
C ASN A 74 -8.55 4.35 -17.01
N LEU A 75 -8.09 3.94 -15.82
CA LEU A 75 -7.89 2.52 -15.47
C LEU A 75 -9.20 1.76 -15.20
N GLY A 76 -10.32 2.48 -15.10
CA GLY A 76 -11.62 1.91 -14.80
C GLY A 76 -11.71 1.35 -13.37
N PRO A 77 -12.71 0.49 -13.09
CA PRO A 77 -12.88 -0.12 -11.77
C PRO A 77 -11.77 -1.14 -11.47
N PRO A 78 -11.42 -1.34 -10.18
CA PRO A 78 -10.45 -2.36 -9.79
C PRO A 78 -10.96 -3.75 -10.14
N VAL A 79 -10.08 -4.58 -10.70
CA VAL A 79 -10.39 -5.99 -11.04
C VAL A 79 -10.27 -6.88 -9.80
N ALA A 80 -9.31 -6.58 -8.94
CA ALA A 80 -9.15 -7.26 -7.67
C ALA A 80 -8.68 -6.27 -6.61
N ALA A 81 -9.13 -6.45 -5.38
CA ALA A 81 -8.65 -5.70 -4.24
C ALA A 81 -8.58 -6.64 -3.04
N THR A 82 -7.46 -6.60 -2.32
CA THR A 82 -7.31 -7.29 -1.04
C THR A 82 -6.69 -6.33 -0.04
N TYR A 83 -7.03 -6.46 1.24
CA TYR A 83 -6.42 -5.65 2.28
C TYR A 83 -6.07 -6.53 3.47
N PHE A 84 -5.03 -6.14 4.18
CA PHE A 84 -4.59 -6.76 5.42
C PHE A 84 -4.34 -5.68 6.46
N ASN A 85 -4.52 -6.05 7.71
CA ASN A 85 -4.29 -5.16 8.83
C ASN A 85 -2.86 -5.36 9.33
N CYS A 86 -2.08 -4.29 9.38
CA CYS A 86 -0.77 -4.24 10.00
C CYS A 86 -0.84 -3.43 11.28
N GLN A 87 -0.32 -3.99 12.35
CA GLN A 87 -0.08 -3.29 13.60
C GLN A 87 1.40 -3.39 13.95
N ARG A 88 1.93 -2.42 14.68
CA ARG A 88 3.28 -2.53 15.22
C ARG A 88 3.37 -3.80 16.08
N GLU A 89 4.41 -4.61 15.88
CA GLU A 89 4.64 -5.88 16.59
C GLU A 89 4.55 -5.68 18.12
N ASN A 90 5.02 -4.53 18.61
CA ASN A 90 4.83 -4.07 19.98
C ASN A 90 3.66 -3.10 20.08
N GLY A 91 2.43 -3.63 20.00
CA GLY A 91 1.18 -2.85 20.12
C GLY A 91 1.22 -1.81 21.24
N CYS A 92 0.49 -0.70 21.08
CA CYS A 92 0.51 0.46 21.99
C CYS A 92 0.01 0.21 23.43
N GLY A 93 -0.15 -1.03 23.89
CA GLY A 93 -0.83 -1.34 25.15
C GLY A 93 -0.43 -2.65 25.81
N GLY A 94 0.73 -3.22 25.51
CA GLY A 94 1.26 -4.33 26.30
C GLY A 94 1.78 -3.79 27.64
N ARG A 95 0.95 -3.81 28.69
CA ARG A 95 1.43 -3.76 30.08
C ARG A 95 2.58 -4.76 30.14
N ARG A 96 3.82 -4.27 30.31
CA ARG A 96 4.87 -5.12 30.85
C ARG A 96 4.32 -5.57 32.19
N TYR A 97 3.81 -6.79 32.27
CA TYR A 97 3.92 -7.54 33.51
C TYR A 97 5.42 -7.72 33.67
N VAL A 98 6.08 -6.68 34.19
CA VAL A 98 7.30 -6.87 34.95
C VAL A 98 6.84 -7.79 36.06
N ALA A 99 7.11 -9.08 35.90
CA ALA A 99 6.94 -10.03 36.99
C ALA A 99 7.86 -9.52 38.10
N SER A 100 7.28 -8.74 39.01
CA SER A 100 7.87 -8.48 40.30
C SER A 100 7.91 -9.83 41.01
N GLY A 101 9.08 -10.45 41.11
CA GLY A 101 9.25 -11.58 42.03
C GLY A 101 10.41 -12.52 41.76
N TRP A 102 11.45 -12.37 42.60
CA TRP A 102 12.25 -13.41 43.24
C TRP A 102 13.23 -14.24 42.40
N THR A 103 14.48 -13.79 42.37
CA THR A 103 15.67 -14.52 42.90
C THR A 103 16.74 -13.51 43.27
#